data_AF-A0A972YZN9-F1
#
_entry.id   AF-A0A972YZN9-F1
#
_cell.length_a   1.000
_cell.length_b   1.000
_cell.length_c   1.000
_cell.angle_alpha   90.00
_cell.angle_beta   90.00
_cell.angle_gamma   90.00
#
_symmetry.space_group_name_H-M   'P 1'
#
loop_
_entity.id
_entity.type
_entity.pdbx_description
1 polymer ?
#
loop_
_entity_poly.entity_id
_entity_poly.type
_entity_poly.pdbx_seq_one_letter_code
_entity_poly.pdbx_strand_id
1 'polypeptide(L)'
;CVSICESDEKGLCLGCMRSRDERQEWINFTNDEKQKVIKRCLQRKKRKLNQLKAKPVEQVAGPLVEEDLQPSLLDPPSNTKTSSNTDLDFSEFEL
;
A
#
# COMPACT_ATOMS: atom_id res chain seq x y z
N CYS A 1 -8.52 13.60 -17.40
CA CYS A 1 -7.58 12.49 -17.67
C CYS A 1 -6.20 13.10 -17.88
N VAL A 2 -5.13 12.41 -17.49
CA VAL A 2 -3.77 12.93 -17.70
C VAL A 2 -3.27 12.26 -18.97
N SER A 3 -3.02 13.07 -20.01
CA SER A 3 -2.41 12.75 -21.31
C SER A 3 -3.09 11.74 -22.26
N ILE A 4 -3.40 10.51 -21.86
CA ILE A 4 -3.98 9.49 -22.77
C ILE A 4 -5.11 8.74 -22.07
N CYS A 5 -6.24 8.59 -22.77
CA CYS A 5 -7.44 7.97 -22.22
C CYS A 5 -7.54 6.48 -22.54
N GLU A 6 -6.45 5.74 -22.30
CA GLU A 6 -6.39 4.30 -22.49
C GLU A 6 -7.04 3.59 -21.29
N SER A 7 -7.84 2.56 -21.59
CA SER A 7 -8.59 1.80 -20.59
C SER A 7 -7.98 0.40 -20.45
N ASP A 8 -7.78 -0.04 -19.21
CA ASP A 8 -7.35 -1.39 -18.85
C ASP A 8 -8.45 -2.42 -19.22
N GLU A 9 -8.15 -3.72 -19.16
CA GLU A 9 -9.13 -4.80 -19.42
C GLU A 9 -10.38 -4.69 -18.51
N LYS A 10 -10.21 -4.05 -17.35
CA LYS A 10 -11.28 -3.80 -16.37
C LYS A 10 -12.08 -2.52 -16.64
N GLY A 11 -11.85 -1.83 -17.77
CA GLY A 11 -12.55 -0.60 -18.15
C GLY A 11 -12.15 0.63 -17.32
N LEU A 12 -11.01 0.59 -16.62
CA LEU A 12 -10.48 1.70 -15.82
C LEU A 12 -9.39 2.43 -16.59
N CYS A 13 -9.36 3.75 -16.52
CA CYS A 13 -8.27 4.51 -17.15
C CYS A 13 -6.91 4.20 -16.49
N LEU A 14 -5.89 3.89 -17.30
CA LEU A 14 -4.56 3.54 -16.80
C LEU A 14 -3.91 4.65 -15.95
N GLY A 15 -4.11 5.92 -16.33
CA GLY A 15 -3.53 7.07 -15.61
C GLY A 15 -4.35 7.52 -14.40
N CYS A 16 -5.62 7.85 -14.62
CA CYS A 16 -6.47 8.48 -13.59
C CYS A 16 -7.40 7.52 -12.84
N MET A 17 -7.51 6.25 -13.28
CA MET A 17 -8.31 5.21 -12.64
C MET A 17 -9.82 5.48 -12.50
N ARG A 18 -10.34 6.39 -13.31
CA ARG A 18 -11.78 6.58 -13.50
C ARG A 18 -12.34 5.49 -14.40
N SER A 19 -13.56 5.04 -14.13
CA SER A 19 -14.31 4.19 -15.07
C SER A 19 -14.79 5.00 -16.29
N ARG A 20 -15.36 4.31 -17.28
CA ARG A 20 -16.00 4.98 -18.43
C ARG A 20 -17.21 5.80 -17.99
N ASP A 21 -18.06 5.24 -17.15
CA ASP A 21 -19.28 5.91 -16.68
C ASP A 21 -18.95 7.14 -15.83
N GLU A 22 -17.96 7.03 -14.94
CA GLU A 22 -17.47 8.15 -14.12
C GLU A 22 -16.91 9.31 -14.98
N ARG A 23 -16.42 9.03 -16.20
CA ARG A 23 -15.99 10.06 -17.16
C ARG A 23 -17.17 10.71 -17.85
N GLN A 24 -18.14 9.90 -18.28
CA GLN A 24 -19.32 10.37 -19.01
C GLN A 24 -20.23 11.23 -18.12
N GLU A 25 -20.45 10.81 -16.88
CA GLU A 25 -21.28 11.54 -15.90
C GLU A 25 -20.54 12.67 -15.20
N TRP A 26 -19.23 12.85 -15.42
CA TRP A 26 -18.42 13.86 -14.72
C TRP A 26 -18.99 15.28 -14.84
N ILE A 27 -19.62 15.59 -15.97
CA ILE A 27 -20.23 16.90 -16.23
C ILE A 27 -21.48 17.09 -15.36
N ASN A 28 -22.25 16.02 -15.14
CA ASN A 28 -23.51 16.03 -14.39
C ASN A 28 -23.31 15.91 -12.86
N PHE A 29 -22.14 15.48 -12.40
CA PHE A 29 -21.89 15.32 -10.98
C PHE A 29 -21.82 16.64 -10.20
N THR A 30 -22.37 16.59 -9.00
CA THR A 30 -22.26 17.60 -7.95
C THR A 30 -20.83 17.64 -7.39
N ASN A 31 -20.45 18.70 -6.68
CA ASN A 31 -19.10 18.82 -6.12
C ASN A 31 -18.77 17.64 -5.19
N ASP A 32 -19.69 17.24 -4.32
CA ASP A 32 -19.51 16.09 -3.41
C ASP A 32 -19.30 14.78 -4.14
N GLU A 33 -20.01 14.54 -5.24
CA GLU A 33 -19.88 13.34 -6.07
C GLU A 33 -18.52 13.31 -6.78
N LYS A 34 -18.08 14.46 -7.31
CA LYS A 34 -16.74 14.63 -7.88
C LYS A 34 -15.66 14.30 -6.86
N GLN A 35 -15.80 14.76 -5.62
CA GLN A 35 -14.88 14.42 -4.52
C GLN A 35 -14.89 12.91 -4.22
N LYS A 36 -16.07 12.29 -4.15
CA LYS A 36 -16.21 10.84 -3.94
C LYS A 36 -15.53 10.04 -5.05
N VAL A 37 -15.71 10.41 -6.31
CA VAL A 37 -15.07 9.75 -7.47
C VAL A 37 -13.55 9.89 -7.39
N ILE A 38 -13.03 11.07 -7.05
CA ILE A 38 -11.57 11.27 -6.88
C ILE A 38 -11.03 10.38 -5.77
N LYS A 39 -11.69 10.33 -4.60
CA LYS A 39 -11.30 9.47 -3.47
C LYS A 39 -11.27 7.99 -3.89
N ARG A 40 -12.29 7.51 -4.62
CA ARG A 40 -12.35 6.14 -5.15
C ARG A 40 -11.18 5.86 -6.10
N CYS A 41 -10.84 6.79 -6.99
CA CYS A 41 -9.71 6.65 -7.91
C CYS A 41 -8.38 6.51 -7.17
N LEU A 42 -8.14 7.34 -6.16
CA LEU A 42 -6.95 7.26 -5.31
C LEU A 42 -6.85 5.92 -4.57
N GLN A 43 -7.98 5.44 -4.03
CA GLN A 43 -8.04 4.15 -3.35
C GLN A 43 -7.76 2.98 -4.31
N ARG A 44 -8.32 3.01 -5.53
CA ARG A 44 -8.01 2.01 -6.57
C ARG A 44 -6.51 2.04 -6.91
N LYS A 45 -5.89 3.22 -7.00
CA LYS A 45 -4.45 3.38 -7.26
C LYS A 45 -3.59 2.77 -6.17
N LYS A 46 -3.92 3.06 -4.91
CA LYS A 46 -3.24 2.47 -3.75
C LYS A 46 -3.34 0.94 -3.75
N ARG A 47 -4.51 0.39 -4.05
CA ARG A 47 -4.70 -1.08 -4.16
C ARG A 47 -3.86 -1.69 -5.28
N LYS A 48 -3.83 -1.07 -6.47
CA LYS A 48 -3.00 -1.55 -7.60
C LYS A 48 -1.51 -1.53 -7.23
N LEU A 49 -1.03 -0.47 -6.59
CA LEU A 49 0.35 -0.37 -6.10
C LEU A 49 0.68 -1.43 -5.03
N ASN A 50 -0.22 -1.67 -4.08
CA ASN A 50 0.00 -2.68 -3.04
C ASN A 50 -0.01 -4.10 -3.62
N GLN A 51 -0.86 -4.40 -4.60
CA GLN A 51 -0.88 -5.69 -5.29
C GLN A 51 0.42 -5.95 -6.07
N LEU A 52 1.02 -4.91 -6.65
CA LEU A 52 2.32 -5.01 -7.32
C LEU A 52 3.44 -5.31 -6.32
N LYS A 53 3.38 -4.76 -5.10
CA LYS A 53 4.36 -5.05 -4.04
C LYS A 53 4.22 -6.46 -3.45
N ALA A 54 3.01 -7.04 -3.47
CA ALA A 54 2.73 -8.35 -2.89
C ALA A 54 2.94 -9.53 -3.85
N LYS A 55 3.22 -9.27 -5.13
CA LYS A 55 3.69 -10.30 -6.07
C LYS A 55 5.21 -10.20 -6.15
N PRO A 56 5.99 -11.16 -5.61
CA PRO A 56 7.40 -11.24 -5.94
C PRO A 56 7.48 -11.69 -7.39
N VAL A 57 7.68 -10.73 -8.30
CA VAL A 57 8.10 -11.05 -9.66
C VAL A 57 9.61 -11.25 -9.58
N GLU A 58 10.00 -12.51 -9.64
CA GLU A 58 11.32 -12.96 -10.03
C GLU A 58 11.71 -12.29 -11.36
N GLN A 59 12.60 -11.29 -11.30
CA GLN A 59 13.64 -11.04 -12.30
C GLN A 59 14.89 -10.44 -11.64
N VAL A 60 16.00 -11.11 -11.92
CA VAL A 60 17.38 -10.93 -11.47
C VAL A 60 18.01 -9.68 -12.10
N ALA A 61 18.57 -8.80 -11.25
CA ALA A 61 19.84 -8.08 -11.44
C ALA A 61 20.18 -7.32 -10.13
N GLY A 62 21.24 -7.73 -9.43
CA GLY A 62 21.67 -7.20 -8.12
C GLY A 62 22.34 -5.81 -8.16
N PRO A 63 23.00 -5.32 -7.08
CA PRO A 63 23.55 -6.06 -5.92
C PRO A 63 23.05 -5.63 -4.52
N LEU A 64 22.82 -6.66 -3.68
CA LEU A 64 23.22 -6.84 -2.28
C LEU A 64 23.21 -5.62 -1.34
N VAL A 65 22.17 -5.54 -0.52
CA VAL A 65 22.28 -5.12 0.88
C VAL A 65 21.70 -6.24 1.75
N GLU A 66 22.63 -7.00 2.33
CA GLU A 66 22.62 -7.55 3.71
C GLU A 66 21.78 -6.63 4.64
N GLU A 67 20.89 -7.03 5.56
CA GLU A 67 20.70 -8.19 6.44
C GLU A 67 19.24 -8.07 6.94
N ASP A 68 18.41 -9.12 6.79
CA ASP A 68 17.20 -9.30 7.60
C ASP A 68 16.74 -10.76 7.49
N LEU A 69 17.67 -11.71 7.67
CA LEU A 69 17.30 -13.11 7.90
C LEU A 69 17.12 -13.33 9.39
N GLN A 70 15.94 -13.81 9.79
CA GLN A 70 15.73 -14.27 11.17
C GLN A 70 16.66 -15.45 11.47
N PRO A 71 17.35 -15.45 12.62
CA PRO A 71 18.20 -16.57 13.02
C PRO A 71 17.36 -17.82 13.25
N SER A 72 17.96 -18.99 13.03
CA SER A 72 17.25 -20.27 13.09
C SER A 72 16.94 -20.66 14.54
N LEU A 73 15.82 -21.35 14.74
CA LEU A 73 15.33 -21.74 16.08
C LEU A 73 16.30 -22.69 16.84
N LEU A 74 17.26 -23.30 16.15
CA LEU A 74 18.27 -24.19 16.75
C LEU A 74 19.59 -23.49 17.06
N ASP A 75 19.73 -22.19 16.77
CA ASP A 75 20.93 -21.44 17.15
C ASP A 75 20.96 -21.25 18.68
N PRO A 76 22.08 -21.54 19.35
CA PRO A 76 22.19 -21.32 20.79
C PRO A 76 22.07 -19.82 21.11
N PRO A 77 21.32 -19.43 22.16
CA PRO A 77 21.07 -18.02 22.42
C PRO A 77 22.37 -17.30 22.79
N SER A 78 22.81 -16.40 21.91
CA SER A 78 23.88 -15.45 22.21
C SER A 78 23.34 -14.39 23.17
N ASN A 79 23.95 -14.26 24.34
CA ASN A 79 23.55 -13.31 25.37
C ASN A 79 23.97 -11.89 24.98
N THR A 80 23.12 -11.20 24.21
CA THR A 80 23.22 -9.76 24.01
C THR A 80 22.27 -9.07 24.98
N LYS A 81 22.85 -8.46 26.02
CA LYS A 81 22.18 -7.61 27.02
C LYS A 81 21.28 -6.58 26.33
N THR A 82 19.96 -6.75 26.43
CA THR A 82 19.00 -5.68 26.23
C THR A 82 19.14 -4.69 27.38
N SER A 83 19.63 -3.48 27.06
CA SER A 83 19.45 -2.31 27.92
C SER A 83 17.97 -2.16 28.19
N SER A 84 17.57 -2.36 29.44
CA SER A 84 16.21 -2.11 29.93
C SER A 84 15.83 -0.66 29.63
N ASN A 85 15.04 -0.42 28.58
CA ASN A 85 14.16 0.74 28.61
C ASN A 85 13.07 0.41 29.61
N THR A 86 13.25 1.01 30.78
CA THR A 86 12.33 1.06 31.90
C THR A 86 10.98 1.59 31.47
N ASP A 87 9.95 1.07 32.15
CA ASP A 87 8.69 1.76 32.44
C ASP A 87 7.58 1.67 31.39
N LEU A 88 6.96 0.50 31.31
CA LEU A 88 5.54 0.38 30.95
C LEU A 88 4.77 0.02 32.22
N ASP A 89 4.42 1.05 32.99
CA ASP A 89 3.55 0.94 34.17
C ASP A 89 2.10 0.66 33.73
N PHE A 90 1.60 -0.53 34.04
CA PHE A 90 0.22 -0.98 33.77
C PHE A 90 -0.72 -0.76 34.98
N SER A 91 -0.32 0.05 35.96
CA SER A 91 -1.14 0.31 37.15
C SER A 91 -2.24 1.36 36.97
N GLU A 92 -2.39 1.99 35.79
CA GLU A 92 -3.39 3.05 35.52
C GLU A 92 -4.72 2.53 34.90
N PHE A 93 -5.11 1.29 35.17
CA PHE A 93 -6.49 0.83 34.92
C PHE A 93 -7.12 0.33 36.21
N GLU A 94 -7.43 1.26 37.12
CA GLU A 94 -8.27 1.01 38.30
C GLU A 94 -9.76 0.93 37.90
N LEU A 95 -10.46 -0.02 38.53
CA LEU A 95 -11.92 -0.14 38.63
C LEU A 95 -12.37 0.39 39.98
#